data_AF-A0A251TTF0-F1
#
_entry.id   AF-A0A251TTF0-F1
#
_cell.length_a   1.000
_cell.length_b   1.000
_cell.length_c   1.000
_cell.angle_alpha   90.00
_cell.angle_beta   90.00
_cell.angle_gamma   90.00
#
_symmetry.space_group_name_H-M   'P 1'
#
loop_
_entity.id
_entity.type
_entity.pdbx_description
1 polymer ?
#
loop_
_entity_poly.entity_id
_entity_poly.type
_entity_poly.pdbx_seq_one_letter_code
_entity_poly.pdbx_strand_id
1 'polypeptide(L)'
;MVVVDGVGVGGGGGRICGGGGGGNEGCDNGGDGMDGFYRSMIEANPSSSLVLGNYAKYLKEVKGDVLRAEEYCSRAILANPSDANALSMYADLIWETQKVASRAQSYFDQAVKASPDDSYVMAAYAHFLWDADEEVSDTNLAASSFVQEAS
;
A
#
# COMPACT_ATOMS: atom_id res chain seq x y z
N MET A 1 28.23 61.57 57.24
CA MET A 1 29.52 60.88 57.18
C MET A 1 29.35 59.48 57.73
N VAL A 2 29.14 58.49 56.86
CA VAL A 2 29.56 57.08 57.04
C VAL A 2 29.53 56.46 55.64
N VAL A 3 30.66 56.60 54.92
CA VAL A 3 31.56 55.54 54.41
C VAL A 3 30.85 54.41 53.64
N VAL A 4 31.13 54.42 52.34
CA VAL A 4 30.92 53.42 51.30
C VAL A 4 31.82 52.21 51.54
N ASP A 5 31.36 51.00 51.20
CA ASP A 5 32.11 49.83 50.67
C ASP A 5 31.11 48.65 50.59
N GLY A 6 31.03 47.79 49.58
CA GLY A 6 31.82 47.62 48.38
C GLY A 6 31.04 46.78 47.35
N VAL A 7 31.43 46.97 46.09
CA VAL A 7 30.92 46.29 44.89
C VAL A 7 31.55 44.91 44.78
N GLY A 8 30.72 43.86 44.78
CA GLY A 8 31.11 42.49 44.46
C GLY A 8 30.58 42.08 43.09
N VAL A 9 31.44 42.12 42.07
CA VAL A 9 31.20 41.61 40.71
C VAL A 9 31.80 40.21 40.59
N GLY A 10 31.00 39.24 40.15
CA GLY A 10 31.43 37.94 39.61
C GLY A 10 30.23 37.34 38.86
N GLY A 11 30.21 37.32 37.53
CA GLY A 11 30.97 36.39 36.69
C GLY A 11 30.18 35.07 36.63
N GLY A 12 29.28 34.85 35.68
CA GLY A 12 29.63 34.50 34.30
C GLY A 12 29.49 32.98 34.14
N GLY A 13 28.37 32.52 33.57
CA GLY A 13 28.09 31.09 33.41
C GLY A 13 26.82 30.85 32.62
N GLY A 14 26.76 31.39 31.39
CA GLY A 14 25.70 31.11 30.44
C GLY A 14 25.67 29.63 30.12
N ARG A 15 24.56 28.97 30.45
CA ARG A 15 24.27 27.63 29.90
C ARG A 15 23.71 27.85 28.51
N ILE A 16 24.54 27.50 27.54
CA ILE A 16 24.20 27.43 26.13
C ILE A 16 23.01 26.46 26.02
N CYS A 17 21.84 26.97 25.64
CA CYS A 17 20.75 26.17 25.09
C CYS A 17 21.17 25.73 23.68
N GLY A 18 21.99 24.68 23.60
CA GLY A 18 22.25 23.96 22.37
C GLY A 18 21.08 23.03 22.07
N GLY A 19 20.01 23.58 21.51
CA GLY A 19 18.83 22.83 21.08
C GLY A 19 18.32 23.42 19.78
N GLY A 20 19.09 23.25 18.70
CA GLY A 20 18.74 23.76 17.38
C GLY A 20 19.41 22.97 16.28
N GLY A 21 18.60 22.52 15.32
CA GLY A 21 19.02 21.91 14.07
C GLY A 21 19.31 20.41 14.22
N GLY A 22 18.40 19.49 13.87
CA GLY A 22 17.56 19.55 12.68
C GLY A 22 18.42 19.36 11.43
N GLY A 23 19.25 18.32 11.41
CA GLY A 23 20.02 17.90 10.25
C GLY A 23 20.00 16.39 10.19
N ASN A 24 18.86 15.80 9.83
CA ASN A 24 18.86 14.43 9.34
C ASN A 24 19.35 14.48 7.88
N GLU A 25 20.66 14.66 7.73
CA GLU A 25 21.39 14.46 6.48
C GLU A 25 21.44 12.95 6.25
N GLY A 26 20.34 12.45 5.71
CA GLY A 26 20.14 11.07 5.31
C GLY A 26 19.14 11.05 4.17
N CYS A 27 19.43 11.79 3.09
CA CYS A 27 18.79 11.58 1.80
C CYS A 27 19.47 10.41 1.07
N ASP A 28 19.53 9.27 1.73
CA ASP A 28 19.95 7.98 1.17
C ASP A 28 18.88 6.95 1.48
N ASN A 29 17.85 6.90 0.62
CA ASN A 29 17.28 5.65 0.08
C ASN A 29 15.95 5.96 -0.58
N GLY A 30 15.87 5.78 -1.90
CA GLY A 30 14.65 5.86 -2.70
C GLY A 30 13.55 4.84 -2.35
N GLY A 31 13.57 4.25 -1.15
CA GLY A 31 12.54 3.34 -0.66
C GLY A 31 12.28 3.38 0.85
N ASP A 32 13.13 3.99 1.68
CA ASP A 32 12.90 4.03 3.14
C ASP A 32 12.13 5.30 3.56
N GLY A 33 12.42 6.43 2.90
CA GLY A 33 11.70 7.68 3.13
C GLY A 33 10.21 7.63 2.73
N MET A 34 9.89 6.97 1.61
CA MET A 34 8.50 6.87 1.14
C MET A 34 7.66 5.92 2.00
N ASP A 35 8.28 4.84 2.49
CA ASP A 35 7.63 3.91 3.40
C ASP A 35 7.33 4.59 4.75
N GLY A 36 8.29 5.34 5.31
CA GLY A 36 8.08 6.19 6.48
C GLY A 36 6.99 7.25 6.27
N PHE A 37 6.96 7.91 5.12
CA PHE A 37 5.94 8.90 4.78
C PHE A 37 4.53 8.30 4.81
N TYR A 38 4.31 7.14 4.16
CA TYR A 38 3.01 6.48 4.18
C TYR A 38 2.60 6.05 5.59
N ARG A 39 3.53 5.49 6.39
CA ARG A 39 3.25 5.13 7.78
C ARG A 39 2.79 6.34 8.59
N SER A 40 3.46 7.49 8.47
CA SER A 40 3.04 8.72 9.16
C SER A 40 1.66 9.22 8.72
N MET A 41 1.31 9.09 7.42
CA MET A 41 -0.05 9.42 6.96
C MET A 41 -1.11 8.47 7.54
N ILE A 42 -0.79 7.18 7.66
CA ILE A 42 -1.69 6.17 8.22
C ILE A 42 -1.85 6.37 9.73
N GLU A 43 -0.79 6.75 10.45
CA GLU A 43 -0.87 7.12 11.86
C GLU A 43 -1.78 8.33 12.10
N ALA A 44 -1.70 9.33 11.22
CA ALA A 44 -2.55 10.51 11.29
C ALA A 44 -4.02 10.23 10.92
N ASN A 45 -4.27 9.32 9.97
CA ASN A 45 -5.62 8.93 9.56
C ASN A 45 -5.69 7.44 9.18
N PRO A 46 -5.94 6.54 10.15
CA PRO A 46 -5.84 5.09 9.95
C PRO A 46 -6.94 4.48 9.10
N SER A 47 -8.03 5.22 8.84
CA SER A 47 -9.18 4.78 8.06
C SER A 47 -9.30 5.51 6.72
N SER A 48 -8.23 6.13 6.22
CA SER A 48 -8.23 6.73 4.88
C SER A 48 -8.05 5.65 3.80
N SER A 49 -9.13 5.28 3.10
CA SER A 49 -9.05 4.27 2.02
C SER A 49 -8.04 4.67 0.95
N LEU A 50 -7.97 5.96 0.61
CA LEU A 50 -7.03 6.51 -0.36
C LEU A 50 -5.57 6.30 0.04
N VAL A 51 -5.22 6.60 1.30
CA VAL A 51 -3.83 6.44 1.79
C VAL A 51 -3.48 4.96 1.88
N LEU A 52 -4.39 4.14 2.41
CA LEU A 52 -4.19 2.69 2.53
C LEU A 52 -4.00 2.04 1.15
N GLY A 53 -4.85 2.37 0.17
CA GLY A 53 -4.75 1.86 -1.19
C GLY A 53 -3.49 2.33 -1.93
N ASN A 54 -3.10 3.60 -1.77
CA ASN A 54 -1.85 4.10 -2.35
C ASN A 54 -0.61 3.45 -1.74
N TYR A 55 -0.63 3.19 -0.43
CA TYR A 55 0.46 2.50 0.22
C TYR A 55 0.53 1.03 -0.22
N ALA A 56 -0.62 0.34 -0.35
CA ALA A 56 -0.67 -1.00 -0.92
C ALA A 56 -0.08 -1.04 -2.34
N LYS A 57 -0.41 -0.07 -3.19
CA LYS A 57 0.17 0.07 -4.53
C LYS A 57 1.69 0.21 -4.48
N TYR A 58 2.19 1.09 -3.62
CA TYR A 58 3.63 1.28 -3.43
C TYR A 58 4.32 -0.01 -2.95
N LEU A 59 3.70 -0.73 -2.01
CA LEU A 59 4.22 -2.00 -1.51
C LEU A 59 4.29 -3.04 -2.63
N LYS A 60 3.26 -3.14 -3.47
CA LYS A 60 3.23 -4.06 -4.63
C LYS A 60 4.28 -3.68 -5.68
N GLU A 61 4.22 -2.45 -6.20
CA GLU A 61 4.97 -2.05 -7.40
C GLU A 61 6.42 -1.67 -7.12
N VAL A 62 6.70 -1.09 -5.95
CA VAL A 62 8.05 -0.57 -5.62
C VAL A 62 8.80 -1.50 -4.68
N LYS A 63 8.13 -2.05 -3.67
CA LYS A 63 8.77 -2.94 -2.70
C LYS A 63 8.67 -4.42 -3.08
N GLY A 64 7.73 -4.80 -3.94
CA GLY A 64 7.42 -6.21 -4.22
C GLY A 64 6.83 -6.95 -3.01
N ASP A 65 6.38 -6.24 -1.98
CA ASP A 65 5.81 -6.83 -0.77
C ASP A 65 4.30 -7.04 -0.94
N VAL A 66 3.99 -8.11 -1.66
CA VAL A 66 2.62 -8.51 -2.02
C VAL A 66 1.77 -8.80 -0.78
N LEU A 67 2.34 -9.41 0.26
CA LEU A 67 1.60 -9.76 1.48
C LEU A 67 1.16 -8.52 2.27
N ARG A 68 2.06 -7.54 2.45
CA ARG A 68 1.67 -6.27 3.08
C ARG A 68 0.73 -5.48 2.18
N ALA A 69 0.92 -5.50 0.86
CA ALA A 69 -0.02 -4.87 -0.07
C ALA A 69 -1.44 -5.43 0.11
N GLU A 70 -1.59 -6.75 0.23
CA GLU A 70 -2.89 -7.40 0.47
C GLU A 70 -3.52 -6.93 1.79
N GLU A 71 -2.74 -6.85 2.88
CA GLU A 71 -3.20 -6.34 4.18
C GLU A 71 -3.75 -4.91 4.05
N TYR A 72 -2.99 -4.00 3.43
CA TYR A 72 -3.38 -2.59 3.30
C TYR A 72 -4.57 -2.40 2.34
N CYS A 73 -4.66 -3.19 1.26
CA CYS A 73 -5.85 -3.24 0.41
C CYS A 73 -7.09 -3.69 1.19
N SER A 74 -6.98 -4.75 2.00
CA SER A 74 -8.11 -5.23 2.81
C SER A 74 -8.60 -4.15 3.79
N ARG A 75 -7.68 -3.41 4.40
CA ARG A 75 -8.00 -2.27 5.27
C ARG A 75 -8.63 -1.12 4.51
N ALA A 76 -8.19 -0.84 3.29
CA ALA A 76 -8.79 0.19 2.43
C ALA A 76 -10.26 -0.15 2.10
N ILE A 77 -10.55 -1.41 1.79
CA ILE A 77 -11.92 -1.90 1.54
C ILE A 77 -12.77 -1.82 2.81
N LEU A 78 -12.22 -2.16 3.98
CA LEU A 78 -12.94 -1.99 5.25
C LEU A 78 -13.27 -0.53 5.55
N ALA A 79 -12.36 0.39 5.20
CA ALA A 79 -12.58 1.83 5.36
C ALA A 79 -13.61 2.38 4.35
N ASN A 80 -13.59 1.90 3.11
CA ASN A 80 -14.54 2.26 2.07
C ASN A 80 -14.87 1.03 1.19
N PRO A 81 -16.01 0.35 1.45
CA PRO A 81 -16.40 -0.84 0.71
C PRO A 81 -16.73 -0.62 -0.77
N SER A 82 -16.87 0.64 -1.20
CA SER A 82 -17.15 1.02 -2.59
C SER A 82 -15.94 1.67 -3.28
N ASP A 83 -14.74 1.56 -2.70
CA ASP A 83 -13.51 2.01 -3.33
C ASP A 83 -13.11 1.03 -4.45
N ALA A 84 -13.48 1.38 -5.69
CA ALA A 84 -13.30 0.52 -6.85
C ALA A 84 -11.82 0.17 -7.10
N ASN A 85 -10.90 1.11 -6.86
CA ASN A 85 -9.47 0.90 -7.04
C ASN A 85 -8.90 -0.04 -5.96
N ALA A 86 -9.34 0.08 -4.70
CA ALA A 86 -8.96 -0.86 -3.66
C ALA A 86 -9.51 -2.27 -3.93
N LEU A 87 -10.76 -2.37 -4.40
CA LEU A 87 -11.38 -3.65 -4.78
C LEU A 87 -10.65 -4.33 -5.94
N SER A 88 -10.35 -3.60 -7.03
CA SER A 88 -9.65 -4.17 -8.18
C SER A 88 -8.21 -4.58 -7.85
N MET A 89 -7.51 -3.80 -7.03
CA MET A 89 -6.16 -4.14 -6.58
C MET A 89 -6.15 -5.36 -5.66
N TYR A 90 -7.12 -5.47 -4.75
CA TYR A 90 -7.26 -6.64 -3.90
C TYR A 90 -7.58 -7.92 -4.70
N ALA A 91 -8.45 -7.80 -5.71
CA ALA A 91 -8.76 -8.89 -6.62
C ALA A 91 -7.52 -9.42 -7.35
N ASP A 92 -6.72 -8.49 -7.89
CA ASP A 92 -5.47 -8.77 -8.59
C ASP A 92 -4.43 -9.45 -7.67
N LEU A 93 -4.26 -8.95 -6.44
CA LEU A 93 -3.38 -9.57 -5.45
C LEU A 93 -3.81 -10.99 -5.06
N ILE A 94 -5.11 -11.24 -4.91
CA ILE A 94 -5.63 -12.60 -4.65
C ILE A 94 -5.35 -13.51 -5.84
N TRP A 95 -5.52 -13.01 -7.07
CA TRP A 95 -5.24 -13.80 -8.26
C TRP A 95 -3.75 -14.16 -8.36
N GLU A 96 -2.85 -13.19 -8.13
CA GLU A 96 -1.40 -13.41 -8.14
C GLU A 96 -0.93 -14.39 -7.06
N THR A 97 -1.48 -14.31 -5.85
CA THR A 97 -1.01 -15.10 -4.69
C THR A 97 -1.67 -16.46 -4.54
N GLN A 98 -2.99 -16.53 -4.73
CA GLN A 98 -3.79 -17.70 -4.39
C GLN A 98 -4.32 -18.42 -5.63
N LYS A 99 -4.35 -17.77 -6.80
CA LYS A 99 -4.92 -18.31 -8.05
C LYS A 99 -6.37 -18.80 -7.90
N VAL A 100 -7.15 -18.17 -7.02
CA VAL A 100 -8.57 -18.49 -6.81
C VAL A 100 -9.44 -17.56 -7.66
N ALA A 101 -9.71 -17.97 -8.90
CA ALA A 101 -10.43 -17.16 -9.88
C ALA A 101 -11.80 -16.68 -9.38
N SER A 102 -12.58 -17.55 -8.74
CA SER A 102 -13.92 -17.19 -8.23
C SER A 102 -13.89 -16.08 -7.18
N ARG A 103 -12.86 -16.06 -6.32
CA ARG A 103 -12.70 -15.04 -5.28
C ARG A 103 -12.24 -13.73 -5.90
N ALA A 104 -11.25 -13.75 -6.79
CA ALA A 104 -10.78 -12.57 -7.50
C ALA A 104 -11.91 -11.93 -8.34
N GLN A 105 -12.64 -12.74 -9.10
CA GLN A 105 -13.78 -12.29 -9.91
C GLN A 105 -14.84 -11.57 -9.08
N SER A 106 -15.20 -12.10 -7.90
CA SER A 106 -16.18 -11.45 -7.02
C SER A 106 -15.78 -10.03 -6.59
N TYR A 107 -14.48 -9.78 -6.40
CA TYR A 107 -13.99 -8.43 -6.07
C TYR A 107 -13.94 -7.53 -7.31
N PHE A 108 -13.57 -8.06 -8.49
CA PHE A 108 -13.66 -7.29 -9.74
C PHE A 108 -15.10 -6.90 -10.07
N ASP A 109 -16.06 -7.81 -9.90
CA ASP A 109 -17.49 -7.52 -10.10
C ASP A 109 -17.96 -6.38 -9.20
N GLN A 110 -17.49 -6.34 -7.95
CA GLN A 110 -17.77 -5.24 -7.02
C GLN A 110 -17.11 -3.94 -7.46
N ALA A 111 -15.85 -3.99 -7.93
CA ALA A 111 -15.13 -2.82 -8.42
C ALA A 111 -15.83 -2.19 -9.63
N VAL A 112 -16.24 -2.99 -10.62
CA VAL A 112 -16.97 -2.53 -11.81
C VAL A 112 -18.34 -1.96 -11.43
N LYS A 113 -19.05 -2.57 -10.47
CA LYS A 113 -20.32 -1.99 -9.97
C LYS A 113 -20.12 -0.65 -9.29
N ALA A 114 -19.01 -0.47 -8.57
CA ALA A 114 -18.69 0.77 -7.88
C ALA A 114 -18.24 1.88 -8.83
N SER A 115 -17.52 1.54 -9.91
CA SER A 115 -17.04 2.49 -10.91
C SER A 115 -16.97 1.85 -12.30
N PRO A 116 -18.10 1.80 -13.03
CA PRO A 116 -18.18 1.12 -14.32
C PRO A 116 -17.41 1.83 -15.43
N ASP A 117 -17.15 3.13 -15.27
CA ASP A 117 -16.45 3.97 -16.25
C ASP A 117 -14.95 4.13 -15.94
N ASP A 118 -14.44 3.47 -14.88
CA ASP A 118 -13.03 3.55 -14.53
C ASP A 118 -12.19 2.63 -15.44
N SER A 119 -11.39 3.24 -16.31
CA SER A 119 -10.55 2.51 -17.26
C SER A 119 -9.49 1.62 -16.61
N TYR A 120 -8.98 2.00 -15.43
CA TYR A 120 -7.99 1.17 -14.72
C TYR A 120 -8.65 -0.09 -14.14
N VAL A 121 -9.84 0.06 -13.54
CA VAL A 121 -10.61 -1.08 -13.04
C VAL A 121 -10.96 -2.04 -14.17
N MET A 122 -11.44 -1.50 -15.30
CA MET A 122 -11.81 -2.30 -16.46
C MET A 122 -10.59 -3.01 -17.08
N ALA A 123 -9.44 -2.34 -17.16
CA ALA A 123 -8.20 -2.93 -17.68
C ALA A 123 -7.69 -4.06 -16.77
N ALA A 124 -7.69 -3.86 -15.44
CA ALA A 124 -7.29 -4.89 -14.49
C ALA A 124 -8.22 -6.11 -14.55
N TYR A 125 -9.53 -5.88 -14.68
CA TYR A 125 -10.48 -6.97 -14.81
C TYR A 125 -10.32 -7.74 -16.12
N ALA A 126 -10.12 -7.05 -17.24
CA ALA A 126 -9.85 -7.68 -18.53
C ALA A 126 -8.56 -8.52 -18.50
N HIS A 127 -7.50 -8.02 -17.87
CA HIS A 127 -6.25 -8.75 -17.66
C HIS A 127 -6.48 -10.05 -16.89
N PHE A 128 -7.21 -9.98 -15.77
CA PHE A 128 -7.59 -11.17 -15.00
C PHE A 128 -8.37 -12.19 -15.84
N LEU A 129 -9.36 -11.74 -16.63
CA LEU A 129 -10.17 -12.64 -17.45
C LEU A 129 -9.34 -13.34 -18.53
N TRP A 130 -8.38 -12.63 -19.14
CA TRP A 130 -7.45 -13.21 -20.10
C TRP A 130 -6.63 -14.32 -19.45
N ASP A 131 -5.96 -14.01 -18.33
CA ASP A 131 -5.08 -14.95 -17.63
C ASP A 131 -5.84 -16.17 -17.08
N ALA A 132 -7.07 -15.96 -16.58
CA ALA A 132 -7.86 -17.04 -15.98
C ALA A 132 -8.42 -18.01 -17.03
N ASP A 133 -8.69 -17.55 -18.26
CA ASP A 133 -9.19 -18.41 -19.34
C ASP A 133 -8.09 -19.36 -19.88
N GLU A 134 -6.83 -18.90 -19.88
CA GLU A 134 -5.68 -19.73 -20.26
C GLU A 134 -5.54 -20.97 -19.35
N GLU A 135 -5.76 -20.85 -18.03
CA GLU A 135 -5.69 -22.00 -17.10
C GLU A 135 -6.80 -23.05 -17.32
N VAL A 136 -7.97 -22.63 -17.80
CA VAL A 136 -9.09 -23.55 -18.11
C VAL A 136 -8.84 -24.27 -19.44
N SER A 137 -8.12 -23.65 -20.38
CA SER A 137 -7.83 -24.24 -21.68
C SER A 137 -6.86 -25.43 -21.61
N ASP A 138 -5.83 -25.36 -20.74
CA ASP A 138 -4.83 -26.43 -20.57
C ASP A 138 -5.41 -27.67 -19.88
N THR A 139 -6.34 -27.47 -18.94
CA THR A 139 -7.04 -28.57 -18.27
C THR A 139 -8.02 -29.30 -19.20
N ASN A 140 -8.64 -28.57 -20.13
CA ASN A 140 -9.56 -29.14 -21.11
C ASN A 140 -8.84 -29.90 -22.23
N LEU A 141 -7.63 -29.48 -22.63
CA LEU A 141 -6.78 -30.24 -23.57
C LEU A 141 -6.31 -31.58 -22.98
N ALA A 142 -5.92 -31.61 -21.71
CA ALA A 142 -5.54 -32.84 -21.02
C ALA A 142 -6.72 -33.82 -20.82
N ALA A 143 -7.92 -33.29 -20.55
CA ALA A 143 -9.14 -34.09 -20.47
C ALA A 143 -9.55 -34.64 -21.85
N SER A 144 -9.38 -33.85 -22.91
CA SER A 144 -9.72 -34.24 -24.28
C SER A 144 -8.78 -35.32 -24.85
N SER A 145 -7.49 -35.29 -24.50
CA SER A 145 -6.55 -36.35 -24.90
C SER A 145 -6.80 -37.68 -24.18
N PHE A 146 -7.27 -37.66 -22.94
CA PHE A 146 -7.56 -38.88 -22.17
C PHE A 146 -8.79 -39.63 -22.71
N VAL A 147 -9.75 -38.92 -23.31
CA VAL A 147 -10.96 -39.52 -23.89
C VAL A 147 -10.65 -40.23 -25.23
N GLN A 148 -9.58 -39.87 -25.93
CA GLN A 148 -9.21 -40.46 -27.22
C GLN A 148 -8.43 -41.79 -27.13
N GLU A 149 -7.87 -42.16 -25.97
CA GLU A 149 -7.18 -43.46 -25.78
C GLU A 149 -8.11 -44.59 -25.28
N ALA A 150 -9.40 -44.32 -25.04
CA ALA A 150 -10.35 -45.29 -24.50
C ALA A 150 -11.33 -45.89 -25.56
N SER A 151 -11.04 -45.79 -26.86
CA SER A 151 -11.80 -46.42 -27.95
C SER A 151 -10.93 -47.37 -28.77
#